data_AF-C7IYZ1-F1
#
_entry.id   AF-C7IYZ1-F1
#
_cell.length_a   1.000
_cell.length_b   1.000
_cell.length_c   1.000
_cell.angle_alpha   90.00
_cell.angle_beta   90.00
_cell.angle_gamma   90.00
#
_symmetry.space_group_name_H-M   'P 1'
#
loop_
_entity.id
_entity.type
_entity.pdbx_description
1 polymer ?
#
loop_
_entity_poly.entity_id
_entity_poly.type
_entity_poly.pdbx_seq_one_letter_code
_entity_poly.pdbx_strand_id
1 'polypeptide(L)'
;AASISNCRGVYLHVISYNQPAISFYNKMLFKLVRRLPHFYYIRGQHYDSYLFVYYVNGGRSPCSPLEVITSFVVDFRAFLKMVVARFWNKEERSTPRWSRCKESTTLLVSQNNKRIIGGDDTRCHV
;
A
#
# COMPACT_ATOMS: atom_id res chain seq x y z
N ALA A 1 -11.72 -28.56 15.84
CA ALA A 1 -10.65 -27.58 16.13
C ALA A 1 -11.22 -26.17 16.23
N ALA A 2 -11.62 -25.51 15.13
CA ALA A 2 -12.18 -24.15 15.16
C ALA A 2 -13.40 -24.00 16.11
N SER A 3 -14.27 -25.01 16.16
CA SER A 3 -15.42 -25.08 17.09
C SER A 3 -15.07 -25.10 18.59
N ILE A 4 -13.81 -25.32 18.96
CA ILE A 4 -13.35 -25.42 20.35
C ILE A 4 -12.73 -24.07 20.74
N SER A 5 -13.46 -23.26 21.50
CA SER A 5 -13.13 -21.84 21.76
C SER A 5 -11.74 -21.58 22.37
N ASN A 6 -11.23 -22.49 23.18
CA ASN A 6 -9.90 -22.39 23.80
C ASN A 6 -8.76 -22.99 22.94
N CYS A 7 -9.07 -23.73 21.87
CA CYS A 7 -8.06 -24.28 20.96
C CYS A 7 -7.42 -23.13 20.16
N ARG A 8 -6.08 -23.01 20.19
CA ARG A 8 -5.32 -21.97 19.44
C ARG A 8 -4.53 -22.52 18.26
N GLY A 9 -4.43 -23.84 18.12
CA GLY A 9 -3.73 -24.45 17.00
C GLY A 9 -3.85 -25.98 16.99
N VAL A 10 -3.66 -26.55 15.82
CA VAL A 10 -3.50 -27.98 15.57
C VAL A 10 -2.07 -28.19 15.12
N TYR A 11 -1.32 -29.09 15.77
CA TYR A 11 0.04 -29.43 15.38
C TYR A 11 0.16 -30.91 15.03
N LEU A 12 1.12 -31.24 14.18
CA LEU A 12 1.42 -32.61 13.78
C LEU A 12 2.88 -32.74 13.30
N HIS A 13 3.36 -33.98 13.28
CA HIS A 13 4.69 -34.34 12.82
C HIS A 13 4.59 -35.11 11.50
N VAL A 14 5.45 -34.79 10.55
CA VAL A 14 5.56 -35.48 9.25
C VAL A 14 6.99 -35.93 9.06
N ILE A 15 7.21 -37.23 8.81
CA ILE A 15 8.54 -37.74 8.50
C ILE A 15 9.08 -37.08 7.21
N SER A 16 10.34 -36.66 7.24
CA SER A 16 10.93 -35.71 6.27
C SER A 16 10.92 -36.18 4.81
N TYR A 17 10.85 -37.49 4.56
CA TYR A 17 10.77 -38.05 3.21
C TYR A 17 9.32 -38.21 2.67
N ASN A 18 8.28 -38.00 3.49
CA ASN A 18 6.89 -38.19 3.09
C ASN A 18 6.35 -36.97 2.30
N GLN A 19 6.82 -36.84 1.06
CA GLN A 19 6.44 -35.75 0.15
C GLN A 19 4.92 -35.63 -0.10
N PRO A 20 4.13 -36.72 -0.20
CA PRO A 20 2.67 -36.63 -0.28
C PRO A 20 2.04 -35.93 0.92
N ALA A 21 2.44 -36.30 2.15
CA ALA A 21 1.91 -35.68 3.36
C ALA A 21 2.38 -34.22 3.51
N ILE A 22 3.65 -33.92 3.23
CA ILE A 22 4.19 -32.54 3.22
C ILE A 22 3.38 -31.66 2.26
N SER A 23 3.13 -32.15 1.03
CA SER A 23 2.36 -31.46 0.01
C SER A 23 0.89 -31.26 0.42
N PHE A 24 0.29 -32.27 1.06
CA PHE A 24 -1.08 -32.19 1.59
C PHE A 24 -1.20 -31.13 2.70
N TYR A 25 -0.33 -31.15 3.70
CA TYR A 25 -0.41 -30.21 4.82
C TYR A 25 -0.10 -28.76 4.39
N ASN A 26 0.82 -28.56 3.45
CA ASN A 26 1.05 -27.25 2.81
C ASN A 26 -0.23 -26.74 2.10
N LYS A 27 -0.92 -27.59 1.33
CA LYS A 27 -2.20 -27.23 0.67
C LYS A 27 -3.31 -26.92 1.68
N MET A 28 -3.31 -27.60 2.83
CA MET A 28 -4.23 -27.37 3.96
C MET A 28 -3.80 -26.20 4.88
N LEU A 29 -2.90 -25.32 4.41
CA LEU A 29 -2.43 -24.11 5.10
C LEU A 29 -1.72 -24.34 6.45
N PHE A 30 -1.26 -25.57 6.74
CA PHE A 30 -0.36 -25.81 7.87
C PHE A 30 0.99 -25.16 7.57
N LYS A 31 1.53 -24.42 8.53
CA LYS A 31 2.88 -23.83 8.44
C LYS A 31 3.92 -24.83 8.93
N LEU A 32 4.99 -25.01 8.15
CA LEU A 32 6.20 -25.68 8.62
C LEU A 32 6.90 -24.77 9.65
N VAL A 33 7.01 -25.24 10.89
CA VAL A 33 7.60 -24.45 12.00
C VAL A 33 9.08 -24.80 12.21
N ARG A 34 9.44 -26.09 12.18
CA ARG A 34 10.84 -26.54 12.36
C ARG A 34 11.06 -27.95 11.84
N ARG A 35 12.32 -28.24 11.50
CA ARG A 35 12.86 -29.61 11.32
C ARG A 35 13.37 -30.11 12.67
N LEU A 36 13.04 -31.35 12.99
CA LEU A 36 13.44 -32.08 14.19
C LEU A 36 14.42 -33.18 13.77
N PRO A 37 15.73 -33.03 14.03
CA PRO A 37 16.72 -34.01 13.59
C PRO A 37 16.57 -35.34 14.34
N HIS A 38 16.75 -36.46 13.62
CA HIS A 38 16.74 -37.84 14.13
C HIS A 38 15.48 -38.27 14.92
N PHE A 39 14.36 -37.55 14.74
CA PHE A 39 13.13 -37.67 15.54
C PHE A 39 12.44 -39.05 15.45
N TYR A 40 12.41 -39.65 14.27
CA TYR A 40 11.86 -40.99 14.07
C TYR A 40 13.00 -42.02 14.03
N TYR A 41 12.77 -43.20 14.61
CA TYR A 41 13.65 -44.36 14.48
C TYR A 41 12.86 -45.53 13.90
N ILE A 42 13.19 -45.93 12.68
CA ILE A 42 12.43 -46.93 11.90
C ILE A 42 13.43 -47.88 11.25
N ARG A 43 13.28 -49.19 11.49
CA ARG A 43 14.11 -50.25 10.90
C ARG A 43 15.63 -50.04 11.05
N GLY A 44 16.07 -49.59 12.23
CA GLY A 44 17.50 -49.36 12.51
C GLY A 44 18.05 -48.02 12.02
N GLN A 45 17.23 -47.19 11.36
CA GLN A 45 17.65 -45.91 10.80
C GLN A 45 16.89 -44.74 11.46
N HIS A 46 17.62 -43.67 11.75
CA HIS A 46 17.03 -42.39 12.17
C HIS A 46 16.56 -41.56 10.98
N TYR A 47 15.43 -40.88 11.14
CA TYR A 47 14.86 -39.96 10.16
C TYR A 47 14.37 -38.68 10.83
N ASP A 48 14.52 -37.58 10.13
CA ASP A 48 14.07 -36.28 10.62
C ASP A 48 12.55 -36.14 10.50
N SER A 49 11.97 -35.32 11.35
CA SER A 49 10.56 -34.94 11.32
C SER A 49 10.38 -33.45 11.03
N TYR A 50 9.27 -33.09 10.41
CA TYR A 50 8.82 -31.72 10.22
C TYR A 50 7.63 -31.45 11.13
N LEU A 51 7.75 -30.42 11.99
CA LEU A 51 6.63 -29.91 12.80
C LEU A 51 5.79 -28.96 11.96
N PHE A 52 4.56 -29.36 11.69
CA PHE A 52 3.54 -28.54 11.03
C PHE A 52 2.53 -28.02 12.05
N VAL A 53 2.11 -26.76 11.91
CA VAL A 53 1.11 -26.12 12.77
C VAL A 53 0.10 -25.32 11.96
N TYR A 54 -1.19 -25.58 12.17
CA TYR A 54 -2.30 -24.77 11.68
C TYR A 54 -2.92 -23.99 12.85
N TYR A 55 -2.84 -22.66 12.81
CA TYR A 55 -3.35 -21.81 13.88
C TYR A 55 -4.86 -21.56 13.73
N VAL A 56 -5.59 -21.62 14.83
CA VAL A 56 -7.04 -21.39 14.89
C VAL A 56 -7.40 -20.41 15.99
N ASN A 57 -8.59 -19.80 15.91
CA ASN A 57 -9.16 -18.93 16.95
C ASN A 57 -8.18 -17.84 17.44
N GLY A 58 -7.50 -17.17 16.50
CA GLY A 58 -6.55 -16.10 16.81
C GLY A 58 -5.20 -16.55 17.39
N GLY A 59 -4.92 -17.85 17.45
CA GLY A 59 -3.56 -18.34 17.71
C GLY A 59 -2.56 -17.84 16.68
N ARG A 60 -1.30 -17.72 17.08
CA ARG A 60 -0.19 -17.22 16.26
C ARG A 60 1.07 -18.02 16.54
N SER A 61 2.01 -18.01 15.61
CA SER A 61 3.38 -18.43 15.91
C SER A 61 3.99 -17.54 17.00
N PRO A 62 4.96 -18.04 17.78
CA PRO A 62 5.82 -17.17 18.57
C PRO A 62 6.53 -16.23 17.57
N CYS A 63 6.07 -14.99 17.49
CA CYS A 63 6.75 -13.99 16.67
C CYS A 63 8.11 -13.72 17.30
N SER A 64 9.16 -13.68 16.47
CA SER A 64 10.39 -13.02 16.92
C SER A 64 10.04 -11.56 17.26
N PRO A 65 10.61 -10.96 18.33
CA PRO A 65 10.44 -9.53 18.57
C PRO A 65 10.75 -8.67 17.33
N LEU A 66 11.69 -9.14 16.49
CA LEU A 66 12.03 -8.55 15.20
C LEU A 66 10.85 -8.53 14.22
N GLU A 67 10.03 -9.57 14.14
CA GLU A 67 8.86 -9.60 13.23
C GLU A 67 7.78 -8.60 13.65
N VAL A 68 7.59 -8.43 14.97
CA VAL A 68 6.67 -7.42 15.52
C VAL A 68 7.18 -6.01 15.19
N ILE A 69 8.49 -5.78 15.38
CA ILE A 69 9.14 -4.51 15.04
C ILE A 69 9.08 -4.25 13.53
N THR A 70 9.32 -5.24 12.65
CA THR A 70 9.28 -5.02 11.21
C THR A 70 7.86 -4.70 10.72
N SER A 71 6.83 -5.36 11.24
CA SER A 71 5.43 -4.98 10.96
C SER A 71 5.19 -3.53 11.36
N PHE A 72 5.50 -3.17 12.61
CA PHE A 72 5.33 -1.80 13.11
C PHE A 72 6.10 -0.76 12.28
N VAL A 73 7.34 -1.04 11.89
CA VAL A 73 8.17 -0.13 11.06
C VAL A 73 7.60 0.03 9.65
N VAL A 74 7.05 -1.03 9.04
CA VAL A 74 6.39 -0.95 7.73
C VAL A 74 5.11 -0.11 7.82
N ASP A 75 4.26 -0.39 8.81
CA ASP A 75 3.00 0.32 9.05
C ASP A 75 3.26 1.80 9.38
N PHE A 76 4.25 2.08 10.24
CA PHE A 76 4.65 3.43 10.61
C PHE A 76 5.27 4.19 9.43
N ARG A 77 6.07 3.54 8.58
CA ARG A 77 6.60 4.14 7.35
C ARG A 77 5.48 4.48 6.36
N ALA A 78 4.44 3.65 6.26
CA ALA A 78 3.26 3.96 5.45
C ALA A 78 2.45 5.14 6.03
N PHE A 79 2.26 5.17 7.35
CA PHE A 79 1.64 6.29 8.06
C PHE A 79 2.40 7.61 7.85
N LEU A 80 3.72 7.63 8.04
CA LEU A 80 4.55 8.82 7.81
C LEU A 80 4.46 9.31 6.36
N LYS A 81 4.51 8.41 5.36
CA LYS A 81 4.29 8.78 3.95
C LYS A 81 2.93 9.45 3.73
N MET A 82 1.87 8.93 4.33
CA MET A 82 0.53 9.54 4.25
C MET A 82 0.50 10.94 4.89
N VAL A 83 1.15 11.11 6.06
CA VAL A 83 1.22 12.43 6.73
C VAL A 83 1.98 13.44 5.88
N VAL A 84 3.17 13.09 5.37
CA VAL A 84 3.97 13.98 4.48
C VAL A 84 3.19 14.35 3.22
N ALA A 85 2.53 13.39 2.56
CA ALA A 85 1.72 13.66 1.38
C ALA A 85 0.54 14.62 1.68
N ARG A 86 -0.09 14.51 2.86
CA ARG A 86 -1.16 15.44 3.28
C ARG A 86 -0.63 16.87 3.52
N PHE A 87 0.59 17.03 4.02
CA PHE A 87 1.20 18.35 4.18
C PHE A 87 1.57 18.98 2.83
N TRP A 88 2.23 18.22 1.94
CA TRP A 88 2.61 18.72 0.61
C TRP A 88 1.40 19.18 -0.22
N ASN A 89 0.32 18.37 -0.23
CA ASN A 89 -0.95 18.71 -0.90
C ASN A 89 -1.66 19.95 -0.29
N LYS A 90 -1.32 20.34 0.94
CA LYS A 90 -1.86 21.55 1.60
C LYS A 90 -1.02 22.78 1.26
N GLU A 91 0.28 22.61 1.07
CA GLU A 91 1.21 23.69 0.71
C GLU A 91 1.01 24.14 -0.75
N GLU A 92 0.82 23.22 -1.70
CA GLU A 92 0.45 23.56 -3.09
C GLU A 92 -0.89 24.31 -3.18
N ARG A 93 -1.86 23.98 -2.30
CA ARG A 93 -3.12 24.75 -2.19
C ARG A 93 -2.96 26.11 -1.51
N SER A 94 -1.80 26.40 -0.93
CA SER A 94 -1.51 27.63 -0.18
C SER A 94 -0.58 28.60 -0.93
N THR A 95 -0.11 28.27 -2.14
CA THR A 95 0.64 29.22 -2.98
C THR A 95 -0.31 30.26 -3.58
N PRO A 96 -0.20 31.56 -3.25
CA PRO A 96 -1.12 32.58 -3.75
C PRO A 96 -0.81 32.96 -5.21
N ARG A 97 -1.88 33.31 -5.93
CA ARG A 97 -1.89 33.59 -7.37
C ARG A 97 -1.22 34.93 -7.72
N TRP A 98 0.12 34.95 -7.78
CA TRP A 98 0.90 36.11 -8.29
C TRP A 98 1.71 35.75 -9.54
N SER A 99 1.05 35.72 -10.70
CA SER A 99 1.72 35.96 -11.98
C SER A 99 2.07 37.46 -12.07
N ARG A 100 3.31 37.77 -12.44
CA ARG A 100 3.88 39.13 -12.37
C ARG A 100 3.34 40.04 -13.48
N CYS A 101 2.83 41.23 -13.12
CA CYS A 101 2.82 42.36 -14.05
C CYS A 101 4.22 42.98 -14.15
N LYS A 102 4.71 43.23 -15.37
CA LYS A 102 5.87 44.10 -15.60
C LYS A 102 5.92 44.58 -17.04
N GLU A 103 6.56 45.75 -17.20
CA GLU A 103 6.91 46.48 -18.43
C GLU A 103 5.70 46.81 -19.33
N SER A 104 5.35 48.08 -19.61
CA SER A 104 5.99 49.36 -19.25
C SER A 104 5.02 50.56 -19.31
N THR A 105 5.41 51.70 -18.71
CA THR A 105 4.72 53.00 -18.81
C THR A 105 5.65 54.02 -19.48
N THR A 106 5.35 54.47 -20.70
CA THR A 106 6.01 55.64 -21.30
C THR A 106 5.15 56.37 -22.34
N LEU A 107 4.79 57.61 -21.99
CA LEU A 107 4.88 58.83 -22.82
C LEU A 107 4.00 59.01 -24.09
N LEU A 108 3.05 59.95 -23.95
CA LEU A 108 2.85 61.15 -24.80
C LEU A 108 2.59 61.04 -26.32
N VAL A 109 1.40 61.55 -26.70
CA VAL A 109 1.15 62.54 -27.79
C VAL A 109 1.72 62.25 -29.20
N SER A 110 0.84 61.98 -30.18
CA SER A 110 0.44 62.96 -31.22
C SER A 110 -0.40 62.36 -32.38
N GLN A 111 -1.37 63.15 -32.87
CA GLN A 111 -1.91 63.34 -34.24
C GLN A 111 -1.53 62.33 -35.36
N ASN A 112 -2.38 61.99 -36.36
CA ASN A 112 -3.07 62.95 -37.24
C ASN A 112 -4.14 62.32 -38.21
N ASN A 113 -5.26 63.05 -38.41
CA ASN A 113 -6.25 63.10 -39.52
C ASN A 113 -6.41 62.01 -40.63
N LYS A 114 -7.66 61.57 -40.85
CA LYS A 114 -8.60 61.91 -42.00
C LYS A 114 -9.95 61.15 -41.80
N ARG A 115 -11.13 61.79 -41.72
CA ARG A 115 -12.03 62.35 -42.79
C ARG A 115 -12.56 61.25 -43.76
N ILE A 116 -13.86 61.12 -44.13
CA ILE A 116 -15.00 62.08 -44.18
C ILE A 116 -16.37 61.34 -44.40
N ILE A 117 -17.50 61.89 -43.87
CA ILE A 117 -18.94 62.04 -44.35
C ILE A 117 -19.50 61.01 -45.38
N GLY A 118 -20.77 60.55 -45.41
CA GLY A 118 -22.11 60.83 -44.81
C GLY A 118 -23.15 59.88 -45.50
N GLY A 119 -24.48 59.91 -45.38
CA GLY A 119 -25.47 60.73 -44.63
C GLY A 119 -26.91 60.15 -44.82
N ASP A 120 -27.90 60.77 -44.17
CA ASP A 120 -29.37 60.74 -44.36
C ASP A 120 -30.19 59.44 -44.59
N ASP A 121 -30.85 58.99 -43.51
CA ASP A 121 -32.30 59.06 -43.24
C ASP A 121 -33.40 58.51 -44.19
N THR A 122 -34.52 58.12 -43.56
CA THR A 122 -35.90 57.90 -44.08
C THR A 122 -36.25 56.66 -44.94
N ARG A 123 -37.15 55.80 -44.40
CA ARG A 123 -38.60 55.74 -44.75
C ARG A 123 -39.21 54.32 -44.90
N CYS A 124 -40.44 54.26 -44.39
CA CYS A 124 -41.41 53.16 -44.31
C CYS A 124 -41.90 52.51 -45.62
N HIS A 125 -42.32 51.24 -45.46
CA HIS A 125 -43.50 50.54 -46.00
C HIS A 125 -43.82 50.50 -47.51
N VAL A 126 -43.95 49.25 -47.99
CA VAL A 126 -45.22 48.70 -48.51
C VAL A 126 -45.64 47.56 -47.57
#